data_AF-A0A1X0S3V7-F1
#
_entry.id   AF-A0A1X0S3V7-F1
#
_cell.length_a   1.000
_cell.length_b   1.000
_cell.length_c   1.000
_cell.angle_alpha   90.00
_cell.angle_beta   90.00
_cell.angle_gamma   90.00
#
_symmetry.space_group_name_H-M   'P 1'
#
loop_
_entity.id
_entity.type
_entity.pdbx_description
1 polymer ?
#
loop_
_entity_poly.entity_id
_entity_poly.type
_entity_poly.pdbx_seq_one_letter_code
_entity_poly.pdbx_strand_id
1 'polypeptide(L)'
;ELFKQIQDIKSKATQSESMVQNITQDVKSLDYAKRHLTHSVTVLKRLQMLVTAVNQLEDLSKNRQYQDSAQLLQAVVQLMQHFKQYKSVVQIRQLSDRIHRLKSYLEDCVLKEFEQGFSPEGALVGQAWILHDACLVASVLSESTQEKMIKRYVDLQLKSYRQIFSRPTEEVSQLDNISRRYAFLKRILKSCSEVNIFPDHWAVNARISEKFCACTK
;
A
#
# COMPACT_ATOMS: atom_id res chain seq x y z
N GLU A 1 -37.75 27.35 67.97
CA GLU A 1 -36.38 27.56 67.45
C GLU A 1 -35.90 26.45 66.52
N LEU A 2 -36.00 25.17 66.90
CA LEU A 2 -35.58 24.02 66.10
C LEU A 2 -36.11 23.99 64.65
N PHE A 3 -37.40 24.26 64.45
CA PHE A 3 -38.00 24.31 63.11
C PHE A 3 -37.37 25.37 62.20
N LYS A 4 -36.97 26.51 62.79
CA LYS A 4 -36.33 27.62 62.07
C LYS A 4 -34.91 27.25 61.64
N GLN A 5 -34.16 26.59 62.54
CA GLN A 5 -32.83 26.05 62.23
C GLN A 5 -32.88 24.97 61.14
N ILE A 6 -33.87 24.07 61.17
CA ILE A 6 -34.06 23.06 60.13
C ILE A 6 -34.36 23.72 58.77
N GLN A 7 -35.20 24.75 58.76
CA GLN A 7 -35.53 25.48 57.54
C GLN A 7 -34.33 26.26 56.97
N ASP A 8 -33.49 26.85 57.83
CA ASP A 8 -32.25 27.51 57.42
C ASP A 8 -31.22 26.52 56.87
N ILE A 9 -31.07 25.35 57.49
CA ILE A 9 -30.19 24.27 56.99
C ILE A 9 -30.69 23.79 55.63
N LYS A 10 -32.00 23.58 55.47
CA LYS A 10 -32.59 23.17 54.19
C LYS A 10 -32.35 24.21 53.10
N SER A 11 -32.56 25.48 53.40
CA SER A 11 -32.30 26.60 52.47
C SER A 11 -30.84 26.64 52.03
N LYS A 12 -29.90 26.55 52.97
CA LYS A 12 -28.46 26.48 52.66
C LYS A 12 -28.10 25.24 51.84
N ALA A 13 -28.66 24.08 52.16
CA ALA A 13 -28.42 22.85 51.41
C ALA A 13 -28.91 22.97 49.95
N THR A 14 -30.10 23.51 49.72
CA THR A 14 -30.63 23.76 48.37
C THR A 14 -29.79 24.79 47.60
N GLN A 15 -29.32 25.83 48.28
CA GLN A 15 -28.43 26.82 47.68
C GLN A 15 -27.06 26.20 47.31
N SER A 16 -26.50 25.37 48.19
CA SER A 16 -25.28 24.61 47.92
C SER A 16 -25.46 23.62 46.77
N GLU A 17 -26.58 22.91 46.71
CA GLU A 17 -26.90 21.99 45.60
C GLU A 17 -26.96 22.74 44.26
N SER A 18 -27.69 23.86 44.20
CA SER A 18 -27.77 24.69 42.99
C SER A 18 -26.40 25.25 42.58
N MET A 19 -25.59 25.69 43.55
CA MET A 19 -24.22 26.14 43.29
C MET A 19 -23.35 25.02 42.70
N VAL A 20 -23.40 23.82 43.27
CA VAL A 20 -22.66 22.66 42.76
C VAL A 20 -23.15 22.27 41.37
N GLN A 21 -24.46 22.26 41.12
CA GLN A 21 -25.01 22.00 39.79
C GLN A 21 -24.47 22.98 38.75
N ASN A 22 -24.46 24.28 39.05
CA ASN A 22 -23.90 25.30 38.15
C ASN A 22 -22.42 25.06 37.88
N ILE A 23 -21.62 24.81 38.92
CA ILE A 23 -20.18 24.48 38.76
C ILE A 23 -20.00 23.26 37.86
N THR A 24 -20.79 22.19 38.06
CA THR A 24 -20.68 20.98 37.23
C THR A 24 -21.11 21.21 35.78
N GLN A 25 -22.03 22.13 35.52
CA GLN A 25 -22.41 22.53 34.17
C GLN A 25 -21.27 23.26 33.46
N ASP A 26 -20.59 24.17 34.16
CA ASP A 26 -19.42 24.89 33.63
C ASP A 26 -18.23 23.95 33.39
N VAL A 27 -18.00 23.00 34.29
CA VAL A 27 -16.96 21.97 34.10
C VAL A 27 -17.25 21.13 32.85
N LYS A 28 -18.51 20.76 32.61
CA LYS A 28 -18.90 20.02 31.39
C LYS A 28 -18.69 20.87 30.14
N SER A 29 -19.11 22.15 30.14
CA SER A 29 -18.94 23.03 28.98
C SER A 29 -17.46 23.21 28.62
N LEU A 30 -16.60 23.37 29.63
CA LEU A 30 -15.16 23.44 29.46
C LEU A 30 -14.56 22.14 28.92
N ASP A 31 -15.02 20.99 29.38
CA ASP A 31 -14.56 19.69 28.88
C ASP A 31 -14.93 19.49 27.40
N TYR A 32 -16.16 19.85 27.01
CA TYR A 32 -16.56 19.84 25.60
C TYR A 32 -15.67 20.75 24.76
N ALA A 33 -15.42 21.98 25.21
CA ALA A 33 -14.54 22.91 24.51
C ALA A 33 -13.12 22.34 24.35
N LYS A 34 -12.54 21.80 25.43
CA LYS A 34 -11.21 21.18 25.40
C LYS A 34 -11.15 20.00 24.43
N ARG A 35 -12.16 19.13 24.46
CA ARG A 35 -12.24 17.96 23.56
C ARG A 35 -12.36 18.38 22.10
N HIS A 36 -13.22 19.34 21.79
CA HIS A 36 -13.39 19.85 20.43
C HIS A 36 -12.13 20.54 19.92
N LEU A 37 -11.46 21.35 20.74
CA LEU A 37 -10.20 21.99 20.37
C LEU A 37 -9.09 20.96 20.14
N THR A 38 -8.96 19.98 21.03
CA THR A 38 -7.95 18.91 20.90
C THR A 38 -8.19 18.08 19.64
N HIS A 39 -9.45 17.76 19.33
CA HIS A 39 -9.83 17.09 18.10
C HIS A 39 -9.45 17.92 16.87
N SER A 40 -9.82 19.20 16.84
CA SER A 40 -9.51 20.11 15.74
C SER A 40 -8.00 20.25 15.51
N VAL A 41 -7.20 20.43 16.58
CA VAL A 41 -5.74 20.49 16.50
C VAL A 41 -5.16 19.20 15.92
N THR A 42 -5.66 18.04 16.35
CA THR A 42 -5.21 16.73 15.85
C THR A 42 -5.52 16.56 14.36
N VAL A 43 -6.72 16.94 13.92
CA VAL A 43 -7.14 16.87 12.51
C VAL A 43 -6.27 17.80 11.65
N LEU A 44 -6.04 19.04 12.10
CA LEU A 44 -5.20 20.00 11.39
C LEU A 44 -3.76 19.51 11.27
N LYS A 45 -3.17 18.95 12.34
CA LYS A 45 -1.83 18.39 12.31
C LYS A 45 -1.71 17.22 11.32
N ARG A 46 -2.69 16.32 11.32
CA ARG A 46 -2.74 15.21 10.34
C ARG A 46 -2.88 15.71 8.91
N LEU A 47 -3.65 16.78 8.69
CA LEU A 47 -3.82 17.36 7.36
C LEU A 47 -2.51 17.98 6.88
N GLN A 48 -1.81 18.72 7.75
CA GLN A 48 -0.49 19.25 7.45
C GLN A 48 0.49 18.13 7.10
N MET A 49 0.56 17.08 7.91
CA MET A 49 1.41 15.90 7.64
C MET A 49 1.09 15.28 6.28
N LEU A 50 -0.20 15.12 5.95
CA LEU A 50 -0.63 14.55 4.68
C LEU A 50 -0.23 15.43 3.49
N VAL A 51 -0.41 16.75 3.57
CA VAL A 51 -0.01 17.69 2.50
C VAL A 51 1.50 17.64 2.29
N THR A 52 2.29 17.66 3.36
CA THR A 52 3.76 17.55 3.29
C THR A 52 4.17 16.21 2.66
N ALA A 53 3.58 15.10 3.11
CA ALA A 53 3.88 13.78 2.58
C ALA A 53 3.54 13.64 1.09
N VAL A 54 2.42 14.23 0.64
CA VAL A 54 2.03 14.20 -0.78
C VAL A 54 3.01 15.00 -1.65
N ASN A 55 3.46 16.17 -1.19
CA ASN A 55 4.44 16.96 -1.93
C ASN A 55 5.79 16.23 -1.99
N GLN A 56 6.27 15.66 -0.88
CA GLN A 56 7.50 14.88 -0.86
C GLN A 56 7.40 13.63 -1.74
N LEU A 57 6.25 12.94 -1.73
CA LEU A 57 6.02 11.78 -2.60
C LEU A 57 6.10 12.15 -4.07
N GLU A 58 5.59 13.32 -4.45
CA GLU A 58 5.69 13.83 -5.82
C GLU A 58 7.16 14.03 -6.23
N ASP A 59 8.01 14.55 -5.35
CA ASP A 59 9.43 14.75 -5.62
C ASP A 59 10.20 13.42 -5.70
N LEU A 60 9.98 12.50 -4.76
CA LEU A 60 10.56 11.15 -4.77
C LEU A 60 10.18 10.38 -6.04
N SER A 61 8.91 10.51 -6.46
CA SER A 61 8.39 9.86 -7.67
C SER A 61 9.10 10.37 -8.93
N LYS A 62 9.34 11.69 -9.03
CA LYS A 62 10.06 12.31 -10.16
C LYS A 62 11.52 11.88 -10.21
N ASN A 63 12.16 11.73 -9.04
CA ASN A 63 13.56 11.30 -8.92
C ASN A 63 13.75 9.78 -9.00
N ARG A 64 12.68 9.01 -9.20
CA ARG A 64 12.68 7.52 -9.23
C ARG A 64 13.26 6.89 -7.97
N GLN A 65 13.07 7.52 -6.81
CA GLN A 65 13.46 6.96 -5.52
C GLN A 65 12.37 6.00 -5.03
N TYR A 66 12.31 4.81 -5.64
CA TYR A 66 11.20 3.87 -5.44
C TYR A 66 11.10 3.36 -3.99
N GLN A 67 12.22 3.09 -3.33
CA GLN A 67 12.23 2.61 -1.94
C GLN A 67 11.52 3.60 -1.00
N ASP A 68 11.95 4.86 -1.02
CA ASP A 68 11.37 5.92 -0.19
C ASP A 68 9.93 6.23 -0.63
N SER A 69 9.65 6.17 -1.94
CA SER A 69 8.30 6.35 -2.48
C SER A 69 7.34 5.28 -1.94
N ALA A 70 7.77 4.03 -1.81
CA ALA A 70 6.95 2.94 -1.26
C ALA A 70 6.57 3.21 0.20
N GLN A 71 7.57 3.56 1.02
CA GLN A 71 7.36 3.87 2.45
C GLN A 71 6.43 5.06 2.64
N LEU A 72 6.69 6.15 1.90
CA LEU A 72 5.91 7.37 2.02
C LEU A 72 4.50 7.18 1.46
N LEU A 73 4.33 6.45 0.36
CA LEU A 73 3.02 6.10 -0.17
C LEU A 73 2.21 5.29 0.85
N GLN A 74 2.82 4.34 1.54
CA GLN A 74 2.16 3.56 2.59
C GLN A 74 1.65 4.47 3.72
N ALA A 75 2.49 5.41 4.18
CA ALA A 75 2.10 6.40 5.18
C ALA A 75 0.96 7.31 4.70
N VAL A 76 1.01 7.78 3.44
CA VAL A 76 -0.05 8.58 2.82
C VAL A 76 -1.37 7.80 2.78
N VAL A 77 -1.34 6.53 2.39
CA VAL A 77 -2.53 5.67 2.35
C VAL A 77 -3.14 5.48 3.75
N GLN A 78 -2.31 5.28 4.77
CA GLN A 78 -2.76 5.18 6.16
C GLN A 78 -3.37 6.49 6.66
N LEU A 79 -2.70 7.63 6.44
CA LEU A 79 -3.21 8.95 6.84
C LEU A 79 -4.56 9.27 6.19
N MET A 80 -4.74 8.92 4.92
CA MET A 80 -6.01 9.09 4.20
C MET A 80 -7.17 8.32 4.83
N GLN A 81 -6.93 7.24 5.59
CA GLN A 81 -8.00 6.52 6.28
C GLN A 81 -8.69 7.39 7.33
N HIS A 82 -7.96 8.29 7.99
CA HIS A 82 -8.53 9.23 8.97
C HIS A 82 -9.38 10.33 8.32
N PHE A 83 -9.23 10.54 7.01
CA PHE A 83 -9.96 11.58 6.27
C PHE A 83 -11.20 11.07 5.52
N LYS A 84 -11.55 9.78 5.65
CA LYS A 84 -12.72 9.16 4.97
C LYS A 84 -14.05 9.86 5.26
N GLN A 85 -14.23 10.40 6.47
CA GLN A 85 -15.45 11.11 6.87
C GLN A 85 -15.51 12.56 6.35
N TYR A 86 -14.39 13.09 5.86
CA TYR A 86 -14.26 14.49 5.42
C TYR A 86 -14.34 14.65 3.89
N LYS A 87 -14.89 13.66 3.17
CA LYS A 87 -15.00 13.66 1.69
C LYS A 87 -15.84 14.82 1.13
N SER A 88 -16.70 15.41 1.95
CA SER A 88 -17.49 16.60 1.58
C SER A 88 -16.62 17.86 1.47
N VAL A 89 -15.48 17.90 2.16
CA VAL A 89 -14.54 19.02 2.14
C VAL A 89 -13.77 19.00 0.82
N VAL A 90 -13.91 20.09 0.04
CA VAL A 90 -13.36 20.20 -1.32
C VAL A 90 -11.84 20.02 -1.33
N GLN A 91 -11.13 20.61 -0.37
CA GLN A 91 -9.67 20.53 -0.26
C GLN A 91 -9.18 19.10 -0.03
N ILE A 92 -9.89 18.33 0.79
CA ILE A 92 -9.56 16.92 1.06
C ILE A 92 -9.86 16.06 -0.16
N ARG A 93 -10.93 16.36 -0.90
CA ARG A 93 -11.21 15.71 -2.19
C ARG A 93 -10.12 15.99 -3.21
N GLN A 94 -9.71 17.24 -3.39
CA GLN A 94 -8.61 17.62 -4.28
C GLN A 94 -7.30 16.92 -3.93
N LEU A 95 -7.00 16.81 -2.62
CA LEU A 95 -5.82 16.09 -2.13
C LEU A 95 -5.91 14.58 -2.42
N SER A 96 -7.08 13.99 -2.19
CA SER A 96 -7.38 12.61 -2.58
C SER A 96 -7.15 12.39 -4.07
N ASP A 97 -7.66 13.27 -4.94
CA ASP A 97 -7.49 13.16 -6.39
C ASP A 97 -6.02 13.30 -6.80
N ARG A 98 -5.26 14.18 -6.13
CA ARG A 98 -3.80 14.29 -6.30
C ARG A 98 -3.09 12.97 -5.96
N ILE A 99 -3.46 12.34 -4.85
CA ILE A 99 -2.91 11.03 -4.44
C ILE A 99 -3.26 9.96 -5.46
N HIS A 100 -4.48 9.92 -5.98
CA HIS A 100 -4.86 8.94 -7.01
C HIS A 100 -4.02 9.13 -8.29
N ARG A 101 -3.81 10.38 -8.74
CA ARG A 101 -2.93 10.67 -9.88
C ARG A 101 -1.49 10.23 -9.64
N LEU A 102 -0.94 10.50 -8.45
CA LEU A 102 0.42 10.06 -8.09
C LEU A 102 0.53 8.53 -8.06
N LYS A 103 -0.50 7.83 -7.55
CA LYS A 103 -0.54 6.37 -7.59
C LYS A 103 -0.52 5.83 -9.01
N SER A 104 -1.35 6.37 -9.90
CA SER A 104 -1.37 5.96 -11.32
C SER A 104 -0.03 6.26 -12.00
N TYR A 105 0.56 7.43 -11.74
CA TYR A 105 1.88 7.78 -12.26
C TYR A 105 2.96 6.80 -11.78
N LEU A 106 2.99 6.48 -10.48
CA LEU A 106 3.92 5.50 -9.93
C LEU A 106 3.70 4.10 -10.52
N GLU A 107 2.45 3.68 -10.72
CA GLU A 107 2.12 2.41 -11.39
C GLU A 107 2.74 2.34 -12.79
N ASP A 108 2.55 3.38 -13.59
CA ASP A 108 3.12 3.45 -14.95
C ASP A 108 4.66 3.45 -14.91
N CYS A 109 5.26 4.18 -13.96
CA CYS A 109 6.71 4.22 -13.78
C CYS A 109 7.29 2.86 -13.41
N VAL A 110 6.70 2.15 -12.44
CA VAL A 110 7.24 0.84 -12.00
C VAL A 110 7.03 -0.23 -13.05
N LEU A 111 5.90 -0.21 -13.77
CA LEU A 111 5.66 -1.15 -14.87
C LEU A 111 6.67 -0.92 -16.00
N LYS A 112 6.93 0.33 -16.37
CA LYS A 112 7.92 0.68 -17.39
C LYS A 112 9.34 0.31 -16.98
N GLU A 113 9.74 0.61 -15.74
CA GLU A 113 11.05 0.25 -15.20
C GLU A 113 11.23 -1.27 -15.23
N PHE A 114 10.17 -2.01 -14.88
CA PHE A 114 10.17 -3.47 -14.93
C PHE A 114 10.31 -4.03 -16.35
N GLU A 115 9.61 -3.46 -17.33
CA GLU A 115 9.75 -3.86 -18.74
C GLU A 115 11.15 -3.59 -19.30
N GLN A 116 11.78 -2.50 -18.87
CA GLN A 116 13.14 -2.14 -19.28
C GLN A 116 14.22 -2.95 -18.54
N GLY A 117 13.86 -3.55 -17.41
CA GLY A 117 14.76 -4.35 -16.59
C GLY A 117 15.17 -5.69 -17.23
N PHE A 118 14.40 -6.21 -18.19
CA PHE A 118 14.63 -7.53 -18.77
C PHE A 118 14.76 -7.49 -20.30
N SER A 119 15.63 -8.34 -20.85
CA SER A 119 15.73 -8.55 -22.29
C SER A 119 14.52 -9.33 -22.82
N PRO A 120 14.26 -9.32 -24.15
CA PRO A 120 13.21 -10.14 -24.77
C PRO A 120 13.34 -11.65 -24.57
N GLU A 121 14.53 -12.10 -24.14
CA GLU A 121 14.89 -13.49 -23.79
C GLU A 121 14.74 -13.78 -22.28
N GLY A 122 14.43 -12.77 -21.46
CA GLY A 122 14.21 -12.90 -20.02
C GLY A 122 15.47 -12.75 -19.16
N ALA A 123 16.60 -12.34 -19.73
CA ALA A 123 17.80 -12.03 -18.96
C ALA A 123 17.64 -10.67 -18.26
N LEU A 124 18.17 -10.53 -17.05
CA LEU A 124 18.26 -9.24 -16.36
C LEU A 124 19.24 -8.34 -17.10
N VAL A 125 18.80 -7.14 -17.48
CA VAL A 125 19.63 -6.09 -18.10
C VAL A 125 19.72 -4.86 -17.19
N GLY A 126 18.67 -4.60 -16.41
CA GLY A 126 18.62 -3.51 -15.44
C GLY A 126 19.33 -3.84 -14.13
N GLN A 127 19.31 -2.87 -13.22
CA GLN A 127 19.86 -3.04 -11.87
C GLN A 127 18.83 -3.74 -10.97
N ALA A 128 19.21 -4.88 -10.38
CA ALA A 128 18.33 -5.71 -9.57
C ALA A 128 17.67 -4.93 -8.41
N TRP A 129 18.43 -4.06 -7.74
CA TRP A 129 17.93 -3.28 -6.59
C TRP A 129 16.87 -2.26 -7.01
N ILE A 130 16.99 -1.62 -8.18
CA ILE A 130 15.97 -0.69 -8.70
C ILE A 130 14.66 -1.44 -8.96
N LEU A 131 14.76 -2.64 -9.55
CA LEU A 131 13.58 -3.48 -9.80
C LEU A 131 12.96 -4.00 -8.51
N HIS A 132 13.77 -4.31 -7.51
CA HIS A 132 13.29 -4.68 -6.18
C HIS A 132 12.52 -3.53 -5.55
N ASP A 133 13.07 -2.32 -5.57
CA ASP A 133 12.40 -1.14 -5.03
C ASP A 133 11.11 -0.82 -5.78
N ALA A 134 11.08 -1.01 -7.10
CA ALA A 134 9.86 -0.92 -7.90
C ALA A 134 8.80 -1.96 -7.47
N CYS A 135 9.22 -3.19 -7.10
CA CYS A 135 8.32 -4.19 -6.54
C CYS A 135 7.76 -3.79 -5.16
N LEU A 136 8.55 -3.08 -4.34
CA LEU A 136 8.06 -2.52 -3.06
C LEU A 136 6.95 -1.50 -3.30
N VAL A 137 7.12 -0.60 -4.27
CA VAL A 137 6.08 0.37 -4.65
C VAL A 137 4.83 -0.35 -5.18
N ALA A 138 4.99 -1.33 -6.06
CA ALA A 138 3.87 -2.11 -6.61
C ALA A 138 3.06 -2.82 -5.52
N SER A 139 3.74 -3.37 -4.50
CA SER A 139 3.11 -4.02 -3.34
C SER A 139 2.22 -3.05 -2.54
N VAL A 140 2.57 -1.77 -2.49
CA VAL A 140 1.80 -0.73 -1.79
C VAL A 140 0.66 -0.18 -2.66
N LEU A 141 0.84 -0.14 -3.98
CA LEU A 141 -0.13 0.42 -4.93
C LEU A 141 -1.42 -0.40 -5.00
N SER A 142 -1.31 -1.65 -5.47
CA SER A 142 -2.43 -2.58 -5.59
C SER A 142 -1.96 -4.00 -5.89
N GLU A 143 -2.77 -4.99 -5.48
CA GLU A 143 -2.58 -6.40 -5.85
C GLU A 143 -2.65 -6.62 -7.37
N SER A 144 -3.44 -5.81 -8.08
CA SER A 144 -3.54 -5.85 -9.55
C SER A 144 -2.21 -5.50 -10.21
N THR A 145 -1.51 -4.47 -9.74
CA THR A 145 -0.19 -4.07 -10.25
C THR A 145 0.84 -5.16 -10.03
N GLN A 146 0.87 -5.75 -8.83
CA GLN A 146 1.70 -6.90 -8.50
C GLN A 146 1.43 -8.08 -9.46
N GLU A 147 0.18 -8.47 -9.65
CA GLU A 147 -0.18 -9.60 -10.52
C GLU A 147 0.19 -9.33 -11.99
N LYS A 148 0.06 -8.08 -12.47
CA LYS A 148 0.54 -7.69 -13.80
C LYS A 148 2.05 -7.92 -13.95
N MET A 149 2.85 -7.48 -12.97
CA MET A 149 4.32 -7.64 -12.99
C MET A 149 4.73 -9.12 -12.94
N ILE A 150 4.14 -9.89 -12.01
CA ILE A 150 4.39 -11.32 -11.87
C ILE A 150 4.04 -12.04 -13.18
N LYS A 151 2.84 -11.82 -13.72
CA LYS A 151 2.40 -12.44 -14.96
C LYS A 151 3.33 -12.12 -16.12
N ARG A 152 3.72 -10.85 -16.28
CA ARG A 152 4.64 -10.40 -17.34
C ARG A 152 5.99 -11.12 -17.23
N TYR A 153 6.54 -11.22 -16.03
CA TYR A 153 7.80 -11.91 -15.78
C TYR A 153 7.70 -13.41 -16.06
N VAL A 154 6.70 -14.09 -15.49
CA VAL A 154 6.48 -15.52 -15.70
C VAL A 154 6.32 -15.83 -17.18
N ASP A 155 5.54 -15.03 -17.91
CA ASP A 155 5.35 -15.19 -19.34
C ASP A 155 6.64 -14.94 -20.12
N LEU A 156 7.48 -13.99 -19.70
CA LEU A 156 8.79 -13.74 -20.32
C LEU A 156 9.74 -14.93 -20.10
N GLN A 157 9.86 -15.44 -18.87
CA GLN A 157 10.73 -16.57 -18.54
C GLN A 157 10.32 -17.86 -19.28
N LEU A 158 9.01 -18.10 -19.44
CA LEU A 158 8.49 -19.29 -20.13
C LEU A 158 8.33 -19.10 -21.64
N LYS A 159 8.75 -17.97 -22.22
CA LYS A 159 8.63 -17.70 -23.65
C LYS A 159 9.40 -18.71 -24.49
N SER A 160 10.67 -18.96 -24.17
CA SER A 160 11.52 -19.91 -24.89
C SER A 160 11.04 -21.35 -24.69
N TYR A 161 10.52 -21.69 -23.50
CA TYR A 161 9.87 -22.99 -23.26
C TYR A 161 8.74 -23.23 -24.25
N ARG A 162 7.82 -22.27 -24.38
CA ARG A 162 6.66 -22.39 -25.27
C ARG A 162 7.07 -22.50 -26.73
N GLN A 163 8.14 -21.82 -27.14
CA GLN A 163 8.67 -21.93 -28.50
C GLN A 163 9.20 -23.33 -28.83
N ILE A 164 9.86 -23.98 -27.86
CA ILE A 164 10.49 -25.29 -28.05
C ILE A 164 9.50 -26.46 -27.86
N PHE A 165 8.59 -26.37 -26.88
CA PHE A 165 7.82 -27.52 -26.42
C PHE A 165 6.31 -27.42 -26.62
N SER A 166 5.76 -26.26 -27.02
CA SER A 166 4.31 -26.10 -27.21
C SER A 166 3.85 -26.36 -28.64
N ARG A 167 4.75 -26.77 -29.55
CA ARG A 167 4.41 -27.14 -30.93
C ARG A 167 4.20 -28.67 -31.01
N PRO A 168 2.97 -29.15 -31.32
CA PRO A 168 2.65 -30.58 -31.32
C PRO A 168 3.41 -31.41 -32.37
N THR A 169 3.95 -30.75 -33.39
CA THR A 169 4.52 -31.37 -34.59
C THR A 169 6.03 -31.66 -34.50
N GLU A 170 6.71 -31.25 -33.44
CA GLU A 170 8.14 -31.49 -33.25
C GLU A 170 8.37 -32.68 -32.30
N GLU A 171 9.25 -33.62 -32.67
CA GLU A 171 9.64 -34.79 -31.83
C GLU A 171 10.08 -34.39 -30.41
N VAL A 172 10.52 -33.15 -30.24
CA VAL A 172 10.94 -32.53 -28.97
C VAL A 172 9.77 -32.38 -27.96
N SER A 173 8.53 -32.41 -28.43
CA SER A 173 7.32 -32.33 -27.61
C SER A 173 6.84 -33.68 -27.06
N GLN A 174 7.51 -34.78 -27.39
CA GLN A 174 7.16 -36.12 -26.90
C GLN A 174 7.54 -36.32 -25.41
N LEU A 175 6.89 -37.29 -24.75
CA LEU A 175 7.09 -37.64 -23.34
C LEU A 175 8.55 -37.98 -23.00
N ASP A 176 9.32 -38.43 -23.99
CA ASP A 176 10.74 -38.80 -23.82
C ASP A 176 11.63 -37.60 -23.43
N ASN A 177 11.14 -36.36 -23.58
CA ASN A 177 11.85 -35.14 -23.21
C ASN A 177 11.52 -34.61 -21.80
N ILE A 178 10.85 -35.37 -20.92
CA ILE A 178 10.53 -34.96 -19.53
C ILE A 178 11.77 -34.47 -18.78
N SER A 179 12.90 -35.20 -18.86
CA SER A 179 14.15 -34.81 -18.20
C SER A 179 14.64 -33.43 -18.66
N ARG A 180 14.49 -33.12 -19.95
CA ARG A 180 14.88 -31.83 -20.53
C ARG A 180 13.94 -30.71 -20.09
N ARG A 181 12.62 -30.97 -20.03
CA ARG A 181 11.61 -30.03 -19.51
C ARG A 181 11.88 -29.69 -18.04
N TYR A 182 12.18 -30.69 -17.22
CA TYR A 182 12.48 -30.48 -15.80
C TYR A 182 13.81 -29.78 -15.57
N ALA A 183 14.85 -30.10 -16.34
CA ALA A 183 16.12 -29.37 -16.32
C ALA A 183 15.94 -27.89 -16.70
N PHE A 184 15.07 -27.61 -17.67
CA PHE A 184 14.73 -26.24 -18.06
C PHE A 184 14.04 -25.48 -16.92
N LEU A 185 13.02 -26.08 -16.27
CA LEU A 185 12.35 -25.48 -15.11
C LEU A 185 13.33 -25.20 -13.96
N LYS A 186 14.17 -26.17 -13.60
CA LYS A 186 15.20 -26.02 -12.56
C LYS A 186 16.12 -24.83 -12.83
N ARG A 187 16.54 -24.64 -14.09
CA ARG A 187 17.40 -23.53 -14.49
C ARG A 187 16.70 -22.17 -14.29
N ILE A 188 15.43 -22.06 -14.67
CA ILE A 188 14.66 -20.83 -14.47
C ILE A 188 14.47 -20.52 -12.99
N LEU A 189 14.04 -21.51 -12.19
CA LEU A 189 13.81 -21.30 -10.76
C LEU A 189 15.10 -20.88 -10.04
N LYS A 190 16.24 -21.49 -10.42
CA LYS A 190 17.56 -21.10 -9.91
C LYS A 190 17.91 -19.66 -10.30
N SER A 191 17.79 -19.31 -11.58
CA SER A 191 18.02 -17.95 -12.07
C SER A 191 17.16 -16.94 -11.33
N CYS A 192 15.86 -17.20 -11.18
CA CYS A 192 14.94 -16.31 -10.46
C CYS A 192 15.36 -16.10 -8.99
N SER A 193 15.83 -17.15 -8.30
CA SER A 193 16.28 -17.04 -6.91
C SER A 193 17.60 -16.28 -6.72
N GLU A 194 18.46 -16.22 -7.74
CA GLU A 194 19.77 -15.56 -7.64
C GLU A 194 19.68 -14.03 -7.72
N VAL A 195 18.65 -13.48 -8.38
CA VAL A 195 18.57 -12.03 -8.64
C VAL A 195 17.88 -11.25 -7.50
N ASN A 196 17.20 -11.94 -6.58
CA ASN A 196 16.51 -11.36 -5.41
C ASN A 196 15.72 -10.06 -5.67
N ILE A 197 14.97 -10.02 -6.78
CA ILE A 197 14.17 -8.86 -7.20
C ILE A 197 12.82 -8.83 -6.49
N PHE A 198 12.19 -10.00 -6.34
CA PHE A 198 10.80 -10.07 -5.90
C PHE A 198 10.72 -10.29 -4.39
N PRO A 199 9.81 -9.59 -3.69
CA PRO A 199 9.51 -9.91 -2.30
C PRO A 199 9.04 -11.36 -2.11
N ASP A 200 9.45 -12.02 -1.03
CA ASP A 200 9.14 -13.43 -0.78
C ASP A 200 7.63 -13.77 -0.83
N HIS A 201 6.80 -12.85 -0.32
CA HIS A 201 5.35 -13.00 -0.28
C HIS A 201 4.70 -13.02 -1.69
N TRP A 202 5.43 -12.63 -2.74
CA TRP A 202 4.94 -12.74 -4.13
C TRP A 202 5.01 -14.18 -4.65
N ALA A 203 5.78 -15.06 -4.01
CA ALA A 203 5.90 -16.48 -4.34
C ALA A 203 6.14 -16.74 -5.84
N VAL A 204 6.99 -15.94 -6.50
CA VAL A 204 7.18 -15.96 -7.96
C VAL A 204 7.61 -17.34 -8.47
N ASN A 205 8.47 -18.05 -7.75
CA ASN A 205 8.87 -19.42 -8.09
C ASN A 205 7.69 -20.41 -8.13
N ALA A 206 6.72 -20.26 -7.21
CA ALA A 206 5.51 -21.06 -7.21
C ALA A 206 4.64 -20.71 -8.44
N ARG A 207 4.50 -19.43 -8.76
CA ARG A 207 3.75 -18.95 -9.94
C ARG A 207 4.38 -19.41 -11.26
N ILE A 208 5.71 -19.45 -11.37
CA ILE A 208 6.44 -20.03 -12.52
C ILE A 208 6.09 -21.51 -12.64
N SER A 209 6.16 -22.25 -11.53
CA SER A 209 5.91 -23.70 -11.51
C SER A 209 4.47 -24.02 -11.90
N GLU A 210 3.50 -23.29 -11.35
CA GLU A 210 2.08 -23.40 -11.70
C GLU A 210 1.85 -23.17 -13.20
N LYS A 211 2.38 -22.06 -13.74
CA LYS A 211 2.24 -21.74 -15.16
C LYS A 211 2.94 -22.76 -16.06
N PHE A 212 4.11 -23.24 -15.66
CA PHE A 212 4.84 -24.27 -16.36
C PHE A 212 4.04 -25.57 -16.44
N CYS A 213 3.44 -26.02 -15.33
CA CYS A 213 2.56 -27.18 -15.30
C CYS A 213 1.36 -26.98 -16.23
N ALA A 214 0.72 -25.81 -16.21
CA ALA A 214 -0.40 -25.50 -17.11
C ALA A 214 -0.01 -25.50 -18.60
N CYS A 215 1.24 -25.16 -18.93
CA CYS A 215 1.77 -25.21 -20.29
C CYS A 215 2.24 -26.62 -20.71
N THR A 216 2.46 -27.52 -19.76
CA THR A 216 2.94 -28.88 -20.00
C THR A 216 1.73 -29.79 -20.15
N LYS A 217 1.34 -30.05 -21.40
CA LYS A 217 0.35 -31.08 -21.75
C LYS A 217 1.05 -32.37 -22.14
#